data_AF-A0A1G2F3D5-F1
#
_entry.id   AF-A0A1G2F3D5-F1
#
_cell.length_a   1.000
_cell.length_b   1.000
_cell.length_c   1.000
_cell.angle_alpha   90.00
_cell.angle_beta   90.00
_cell.angle_gamma   90.00
#
_symmetry.space_group_name_H-M   'P 1'
#
loop_
_entity.id
_entity.type
_entity.pdbx_description
1 polymer ?
#
loop_
_entity_poly.entity_id
_entity_poly.type
_entity_poly.pdbx_seq_one_letter_code
_entity_poly.pdbx_strand_id
1 'polypeptide(L)'
;MLKMTMPGRFKLQKFLRDAVKAGCKYMTLEVTSEGIKQFRHKFIDFDGAVFTNLTKEHIEAHKGFENYKKAKGKLFTALEKSSKQNKWVVLNIDDSNFEYFDKLFSGKKYFYGIDNQDAEITPEKINLQVQLLGKFNVYNSLAAACVGLAQGIDLPEISGVLRNAKGIPGRMELVIDKPLKVFVDYAHTPDALQKIYETLGKGLICVLGSCGGGRDKWKRPEMGKIAAEFCKNIILTNEDSYDENPFSILADIEKGFSQILNPKFEILKILDRREAINKALSLAKSGDIVIITGKGCEPWMVVAGGKKIAWDDRKIVREEYNKIYGK
;
A
#
# COMPACT_ATOMS: atom_id res chain seq x y z
N MET A 1 -14.75 5.74 -12.30
CA MET A 1 -13.58 5.25 -11.52
C MET A 1 -13.43 3.74 -11.70
N LEU A 2 -12.20 3.23 -11.85
CA LEU A 2 -11.94 1.79 -11.93
C LEU A 2 -12.02 1.18 -10.52
N LYS A 3 -12.81 0.12 -10.31
CA LYS A 3 -12.92 -0.55 -8.99
C LYS A 3 -11.68 -1.39 -8.67
N MET A 4 -11.04 -1.96 -9.69
CA MET A 4 -9.88 -2.84 -9.51
C MET A 4 -8.62 -2.09 -9.92
N THR A 5 -7.54 -2.31 -9.18
CA THR A 5 -6.19 -1.83 -9.50
C THR A 5 -5.81 -2.07 -10.97
N MET A 6 -6.09 -3.30 -11.46
CA MET A 6 -5.91 -3.65 -12.87
C MET A 6 -7.22 -4.15 -13.48
N PRO A 7 -7.95 -3.36 -14.28
CA PRO A 7 -9.22 -3.79 -14.87
C PRO A 7 -9.03 -4.90 -15.92
N GLY A 8 -10.13 -5.54 -16.33
CA GLY A 8 -10.10 -6.61 -17.35
C GLY A 8 -9.47 -6.15 -18.67
N ARG A 9 -8.87 -7.09 -19.41
CA ARG A 9 -8.01 -6.82 -20.59
C ARG A 9 -8.59 -5.79 -21.58
N PHE A 10 -9.84 -5.93 -22.00
CA PHE A 10 -10.46 -5.02 -22.97
C PHE A 10 -10.78 -3.66 -22.38
N LYS A 11 -11.13 -3.61 -21.10
CA LYS A 11 -11.35 -2.34 -20.40
C LYS A 11 -10.04 -1.58 -20.24
N LEU A 12 -8.95 -2.30 -19.96
CA LEU A 12 -7.61 -1.71 -19.89
C LEU A 12 -7.14 -1.20 -21.26
N GLN A 13 -7.29 -1.99 -22.32
CA GLN A 13 -6.98 -1.56 -23.70
C GLN A 13 -7.79 -0.33 -24.13
N LYS A 14 -9.09 -0.31 -23.84
CA LYS A 14 -9.93 0.87 -24.09
C LYS A 14 -9.41 2.09 -23.32
N PHE A 15 -9.09 1.93 -22.04
CA PHE A 15 -8.53 3.01 -21.22
C PHE A 15 -7.20 3.55 -21.77
N LEU A 16 -6.30 2.66 -22.22
CA LEU A 16 -5.06 3.04 -22.89
C LEU A 16 -5.31 3.82 -24.18
N ARG A 17 -6.29 3.38 -24.99
CA ARG A 17 -6.65 4.10 -26.22
C ARG A 17 -7.25 5.48 -25.92
N ASP A 18 -8.06 5.59 -24.88
CA ASP A 18 -8.64 6.86 -24.46
C ASP A 18 -7.56 7.82 -23.95
N ALA A 19 -6.54 7.33 -23.22
CA ALA A 19 -5.38 8.12 -22.82
C ALA A 19 -4.57 8.63 -24.02
N VAL A 20 -4.34 7.79 -25.04
CA VAL A 20 -3.68 8.22 -26.29
C VAL A 20 -4.51 9.30 -27.00
N LYS A 21 -5.83 9.13 -27.10
CA LYS A 21 -6.72 10.15 -27.70
C LYS A 21 -6.70 11.47 -26.94
N ALA A 22 -6.48 11.43 -25.62
CA ALA A 22 -6.32 12.61 -24.78
C ALA A 22 -4.92 13.24 -24.86
N GLY A 23 -4.01 12.70 -25.68
CA GLY A 23 -2.66 13.23 -25.86
C GLY A 23 -1.66 12.79 -24.80
N CYS A 24 -1.99 11.81 -23.95
CA CYS A 24 -1.05 11.26 -22.98
C CYS A 24 0.12 10.58 -23.70
N LYS A 25 1.35 10.97 -23.34
CA LYS A 25 2.60 10.39 -23.88
C LYS A 25 3.14 9.24 -23.04
N TYR A 26 2.80 9.22 -21.75
CA TYR A 26 3.28 8.24 -20.78
C TYR A 26 2.10 7.60 -20.06
N MET A 27 2.29 6.35 -19.64
CA MET A 27 1.33 5.61 -18.85
C MET A 27 2.04 4.76 -17.81
N THR A 28 1.72 4.98 -16.55
CA THR A 28 2.14 4.10 -15.45
C THR A 28 0.97 3.18 -15.09
N LEU A 29 1.24 1.88 -15.02
CA LEU A 29 0.24 0.86 -14.70
C LEU A 29 0.66 0.05 -13.48
N GLU A 30 -0.24 -0.06 -12.50
CA GLU A 30 -0.11 -1.04 -11.42
C GLU A 30 -0.49 -2.43 -11.93
N VAL A 31 0.49 -3.34 -11.98
CA VAL A 31 0.30 -4.71 -12.48
C VAL A 31 0.21 -5.69 -11.31
N THR A 32 -1.02 -6.04 -10.93
CA THR A 32 -1.28 -6.98 -9.83
C THR A 32 -1.02 -8.43 -10.23
N SER A 33 -0.61 -9.28 -9.26
CA SER A 33 -0.44 -10.72 -9.47
C SER A 33 -1.74 -11.41 -9.91
N GLU A 34 -2.88 -10.99 -9.35
CA GLU A 34 -4.21 -11.44 -9.77
C GLU A 34 -4.55 -11.00 -11.20
N GLY A 35 -4.18 -9.77 -11.58
CA GLY A 35 -4.32 -9.30 -12.95
C GLY A 35 -3.49 -10.10 -13.93
N ILE A 36 -2.28 -10.49 -13.54
CA ILE A 36 -1.44 -11.39 -14.34
C ILE A 36 -2.07 -12.78 -14.48
N LYS A 37 -2.51 -13.38 -13.37
CA LYS A 37 -3.19 -14.69 -13.35
C LYS A 37 -4.40 -14.73 -14.29
N GLN A 38 -5.10 -13.61 -14.40
CA GLN A 38 -6.27 -13.44 -15.27
C GLN A 38 -5.93 -12.90 -16.67
N PHE A 39 -4.63 -12.86 -17.02
CA PHE A 39 -4.12 -12.42 -18.32
C PHE A 39 -4.52 -10.98 -18.70
N ARG A 40 -4.73 -10.11 -17.72
CA ARG A 40 -5.13 -8.70 -17.94
C ARG A 40 -3.99 -7.85 -18.53
N HIS A 41 -2.75 -8.27 -18.32
CA HIS A 41 -1.53 -7.65 -18.87
C HIS A 41 -1.23 -8.01 -20.33
N LYS A 42 -1.90 -9.03 -20.89
CA LYS A 42 -1.62 -9.46 -22.27
C LYS A 42 -1.96 -8.36 -23.28
N PHE A 43 -1.23 -8.35 -24.38
CA PHE A 43 -1.37 -7.38 -25.48
C PHE A 43 -0.98 -5.94 -25.10
N ILE A 44 -0.27 -5.76 -24.00
CA ILE A 44 0.35 -4.49 -23.62
C ILE A 44 1.84 -4.64 -23.84
N ASP A 45 2.39 -3.78 -24.70
CA ASP A 45 3.82 -3.67 -24.92
C ASP A 45 4.40 -2.68 -23.91
N PHE A 46 5.07 -3.21 -22.88
CA PHE A 46 5.68 -2.43 -21.80
C PHE A 46 7.05 -1.90 -22.24
N ASP A 47 7.32 -0.63 -21.97
CA ASP A 47 8.65 -0.04 -22.14
C ASP A 47 9.57 -0.35 -20.93
N GLY A 48 9.00 -0.60 -19.75
CA GLY A 48 9.78 -1.03 -18.60
C GLY A 48 8.94 -1.61 -17.45
N ALA A 49 9.62 -2.20 -16.48
CA ALA A 49 9.01 -2.77 -15.28
C ALA A 49 9.76 -2.37 -14.01
N VAL A 50 9.02 -2.10 -12.94
CA VAL A 50 9.56 -1.70 -11.63
C VAL A 50 9.22 -2.77 -10.61
N PHE A 51 10.24 -3.32 -9.94
CA PHE A 51 10.10 -4.19 -8.80
C PHE A 51 10.38 -3.42 -7.51
N THR A 52 9.35 -3.30 -6.66
CA THR A 52 9.45 -2.56 -5.39
C THR A 52 9.86 -3.45 -4.22
N ASN A 53 9.07 -4.50 -3.96
CA ASN A 53 9.34 -5.53 -2.96
C ASN A 53 8.43 -6.74 -3.17
N LEU A 54 8.72 -7.83 -2.44
CA LEU A 54 7.88 -9.02 -2.39
C LEU A 54 7.76 -9.60 -0.97
N THR A 55 6.60 -9.40 -0.35
CA THR A 55 6.25 -9.99 0.95
C THR A 55 4.99 -10.86 0.85
N LYS A 56 4.67 -11.63 1.90
CA LYS A 56 3.53 -12.57 1.85
C LYS A 56 2.22 -11.81 1.65
N GLU A 57 1.56 -12.08 0.53
CA GLU A 57 0.26 -11.53 0.17
C GLU A 57 -0.39 -12.43 -0.90
N HIS A 58 -1.71 -12.62 -0.82
CA HIS A 58 -2.47 -13.48 -1.74
C HIS A 58 -1.98 -14.94 -1.78
N ILE A 59 -1.42 -15.43 -0.67
CA ILE A 59 -0.80 -16.76 -0.59
C ILE A 59 -1.84 -17.86 -0.82
N GLU A 60 -3.04 -17.69 -0.28
CA GLU A 60 -4.14 -18.65 -0.45
C GLU A 60 -4.60 -18.66 -1.92
N ALA A 61 -4.75 -17.49 -2.54
CA ALA A 61 -5.15 -17.35 -3.93
C ALA A 61 -4.11 -17.91 -4.93
N HIS A 62 -2.82 -17.83 -4.60
CA HIS A 62 -1.71 -18.36 -5.42
C HIS A 62 -1.29 -19.78 -5.03
N LYS A 63 -1.87 -20.37 -3.97
CA LYS A 63 -1.48 -21.68 -3.43
C LYS A 63 0.01 -21.75 -3.07
N GLY A 64 0.52 -20.71 -2.41
CA GLY A 64 1.89 -20.63 -1.92
C GLY A 64 2.70 -19.43 -2.43
N PHE A 65 3.71 -19.04 -1.64
CA PHE A 65 4.56 -17.88 -1.90
C PHE A 65 5.36 -18.00 -3.21
N GLU A 66 5.88 -19.19 -3.52
CA GLU A 66 6.63 -19.41 -4.76
C GLU A 66 5.79 -19.21 -6.02
N ASN A 67 4.52 -19.61 -5.99
CA ASN A 67 3.60 -19.38 -7.10
C ASN A 67 3.25 -17.90 -7.24
N TYR A 68 3.08 -17.20 -6.11
CA TYR A 68 2.87 -15.75 -6.09
C TYR A 68 4.08 -14.98 -6.67
N LYS A 69 5.31 -15.36 -6.26
CA LYS A 69 6.56 -14.84 -6.82
C LYS A 69 6.65 -15.06 -8.33
N LYS A 70 6.41 -16.29 -8.78
CA LYS A 70 6.36 -16.64 -10.22
C LYS A 70 5.29 -15.87 -10.96
N ALA A 71 4.13 -15.61 -10.34
CA ALA A 71 3.08 -14.81 -10.96
C ALA A 71 3.56 -13.39 -11.23
N LYS A 72 4.20 -12.70 -10.27
CA LYS A 72 4.78 -11.37 -10.53
C LYS A 72 5.91 -11.40 -11.56
N GLY A 73 6.74 -12.45 -11.55
CA GLY A 73 7.82 -12.64 -12.53
C GLY A 73 7.33 -12.64 -13.99
N LYS A 74 6.06 -13.01 -14.25
CA LYS A 74 5.50 -12.98 -15.61
C LYS A 74 5.42 -11.56 -16.21
N LEU A 75 5.42 -10.50 -15.40
CA LEU A 75 5.54 -9.14 -15.93
C LEU A 75 6.89 -8.94 -16.62
N PHE A 76 7.98 -9.41 -16.00
CA PHE A 76 9.33 -9.35 -16.56
C PHE A 76 9.45 -10.21 -17.82
N THR A 77 8.86 -11.41 -17.81
CA THR A 77 8.77 -12.24 -19.03
C THR A 77 7.95 -11.58 -20.14
N ALA A 78 6.87 -10.85 -19.80
CA ALA A 78 6.08 -10.12 -20.77
C ALA A 78 6.84 -8.91 -21.34
N LEU A 79 7.59 -8.20 -20.50
CA LEU A 79 8.50 -7.14 -20.90
C LEU A 79 9.58 -7.67 -21.85
N GLU A 80 10.25 -8.78 -21.51
CA GLU A 80 11.29 -9.39 -22.35
C GLU A 80 10.76 -9.68 -23.77
N LYS A 81 9.51 -10.14 -23.87
CA LYS A 81 8.81 -10.42 -25.14
C LYS A 81 8.19 -9.19 -25.79
N SER A 82 8.23 -8.02 -25.15
CA SER A 82 7.65 -6.81 -25.72
C SER A 82 8.42 -6.37 -26.96
N SER A 83 7.67 -5.83 -27.92
CA SER A 83 8.17 -5.29 -29.19
C SER A 83 8.99 -4.00 -29.05
N LYS A 84 9.01 -3.39 -27.85
CA LYS A 84 9.74 -2.15 -27.56
C LYS A 84 11.26 -2.40 -27.64
N GLN A 85 11.99 -1.42 -28.18
CA GLN A 85 13.44 -1.52 -28.35
C GLN A 85 14.20 -1.14 -27.07
N ASN A 86 13.84 0.00 -26.46
CA ASN A 86 14.55 0.55 -25.30
C ASN A 86 13.94 0.07 -23.98
N LYS A 87 13.89 -1.26 -23.80
CA LYS A 87 13.31 -1.87 -22.60
C LYS A 87 14.24 -1.73 -21.40
N TRP A 88 13.65 -1.49 -20.23
CA TRP A 88 14.41 -1.37 -18.99
C TRP A 88 13.67 -1.97 -17.78
N VAL A 89 14.43 -2.30 -16.73
CA VAL A 89 13.87 -2.67 -15.43
C VAL A 89 14.49 -1.84 -14.32
N VAL A 90 13.70 -1.61 -13.27
CA VAL A 90 14.14 -1.01 -12.01
C VAL A 90 13.94 -2.03 -10.91
N LEU A 91 14.98 -2.37 -10.15
CA LEU A 91 14.93 -3.41 -9.12
C LEU A 91 15.43 -2.86 -7.78
N ASN A 92 14.69 -3.18 -6.72
CA ASN A 92 15.15 -2.98 -5.34
C ASN A 92 16.17 -4.07 -4.98
N ILE A 93 17.43 -3.69 -4.76
CA ILE A 93 18.49 -4.63 -4.42
C ILE A 93 18.45 -5.06 -2.95
N ASP A 94 17.76 -4.32 -2.09
CA ASP A 94 17.61 -4.66 -0.67
C ASP A 94 16.51 -5.71 -0.42
N ASP A 95 15.71 -6.07 -1.43
CA ASP A 95 14.69 -7.12 -1.29
C ASP A 95 15.31 -8.51 -1.45
N SER A 96 14.93 -9.45 -0.56
CA SER A 96 15.45 -10.82 -0.56
C SER A 96 15.14 -11.62 -1.84
N ASN A 97 14.22 -11.14 -2.68
CA ASN A 97 13.86 -11.76 -3.95
C ASN A 97 14.51 -11.07 -5.16
N PHE A 98 15.40 -10.08 -4.95
CA PHE A 98 16.13 -9.37 -6.01
C PHE A 98 16.71 -10.33 -7.06
N GLU A 99 17.50 -11.30 -6.61
CA GLU A 99 18.16 -12.32 -7.43
C GLU A 99 17.22 -13.08 -8.38
N TYR A 100 15.97 -13.30 -7.95
CA TYR A 100 14.98 -13.95 -8.78
C TYR A 100 14.53 -13.06 -9.92
N PHE A 101 14.23 -11.78 -9.65
CA PHE A 101 13.73 -10.84 -10.65
C PHE A 101 14.83 -10.36 -11.60
N ASP A 102 16.06 -10.21 -11.11
CA ASP A 102 17.21 -9.82 -11.91
C ASP A 102 17.45 -10.80 -13.07
N LYS A 103 17.28 -12.09 -12.83
CA LYS A 103 17.47 -13.15 -13.83
C LYS A 103 16.38 -13.22 -14.91
N LEU A 104 15.27 -12.50 -14.74
CA LEU A 104 14.13 -12.56 -15.67
C LEU A 104 14.19 -11.57 -16.84
N PHE A 105 15.19 -10.68 -16.85
CA PHE A 105 15.34 -9.66 -17.87
C PHE A 105 16.82 -9.47 -18.21
N SER A 106 17.13 -9.35 -19.50
CA SER A 106 18.52 -9.29 -19.99
C SER A 106 18.97 -7.90 -20.47
N GLY A 107 18.02 -6.97 -20.64
CA GLY A 107 18.29 -5.63 -21.14
C GLY A 107 18.79 -4.65 -20.06
N LYS A 108 18.52 -3.35 -20.26
CA LYS A 108 18.98 -2.28 -19.37
C LYS A 108 18.35 -2.38 -17.97
N LYS A 109 19.18 -2.35 -16.92
CA LYS A 109 18.73 -2.44 -15.53
C LYS A 109 19.16 -1.21 -14.75
N TYR A 110 18.38 -0.85 -13.74
CA TYR A 110 18.71 0.15 -12.74
C TYR A 110 18.46 -0.45 -11.36
N PHE A 111 19.45 -0.34 -10.49
CA PHE A 111 19.37 -0.88 -9.15
C PHE A 111 19.30 0.25 -8.13
N TYR A 112 18.34 0.15 -7.21
CA TYR A 112 18.21 1.08 -6.11
C TYR A 112 18.16 0.35 -4.78
N GLY A 113 18.64 1.02 -3.75
CA GLY A 113 18.73 0.51 -2.40
C GLY A 113 19.08 1.61 -1.42
N ILE A 114 18.88 1.34 -0.13
CA ILE A 114 19.30 2.21 0.97
C ILE A 114 20.48 1.56 1.70
N ASP A 115 20.42 0.24 1.91
CA ASP A 115 21.35 -0.46 2.78
C ASP A 115 22.48 -1.16 2.00
N ASN A 116 22.30 -1.40 0.70
CA ASN A 116 23.27 -2.11 -0.14
C ASN A 116 24.18 -1.16 -0.94
N GLN A 117 25.49 -1.38 -0.84
CA GLN A 117 26.53 -0.59 -1.52
C GLN A 117 26.55 -0.78 -3.04
N ASP A 118 26.03 -1.91 -3.53
CA ASP A 118 25.93 -2.21 -4.96
C ASP A 118 24.77 -1.47 -5.65
N ALA A 119 23.94 -0.76 -4.88
CA ALA A 119 22.88 0.08 -5.45
C ALA A 119 23.47 1.24 -6.28
N GLU A 120 23.05 1.35 -7.54
CA GLU A 120 23.43 2.47 -8.40
C GLU A 120 22.82 3.78 -7.88
N ILE A 121 21.58 3.71 -7.39
CA ILE A 121 20.79 4.84 -6.89
C ILE A 121 20.50 4.67 -5.40
N THR A 122 21.10 5.54 -4.59
CA THR A 122 20.90 5.63 -3.14
C THR A 122 20.44 7.04 -2.76
N PRO A 123 19.92 7.26 -1.53
CA PRO A 123 19.52 8.59 -1.08
C PRO A 123 20.65 9.62 -1.18
N GLU A 124 21.88 9.23 -0.84
CA GLU A 124 23.05 10.10 -0.85
C GLU A 124 23.45 10.47 -2.27
N LYS A 125 23.49 9.49 -3.19
CA LYS A 125 23.93 9.68 -4.58
C LYS A 125 23.06 10.67 -5.34
N ILE A 126 21.77 10.74 -5.03
CA ILE A 126 20.82 11.66 -5.69
C ILE A 126 20.44 12.86 -4.81
N ASN A 127 21.09 13.01 -3.64
CA ASN A 127 20.77 14.01 -2.63
C ASN A 127 19.25 14.05 -2.35
N LEU A 128 18.68 12.87 -2.09
CA LEU A 128 17.25 12.68 -1.97
C LEU A 128 16.72 13.42 -0.74
N GLN A 129 15.77 14.31 -0.99
CA GLN A 129 14.95 14.93 0.04
C GLN A 129 13.50 14.61 -0.29
N VAL A 130 12.75 14.08 0.67
CA VAL A 130 11.35 13.71 0.48
C VAL A 130 10.50 14.16 1.67
N GLN A 131 9.30 14.65 1.37
CA GLN A 131 8.32 15.03 2.41
C GLN A 131 7.47 13.83 2.86
N LEU A 132 7.53 12.73 2.10
CA LEU A 132 6.79 11.50 2.38
C LEU A 132 7.42 10.75 3.56
N LEU A 133 6.61 10.45 4.57
CA LEU A 133 7.07 9.82 5.81
C LEU A 133 7.39 8.33 5.64
N GLY A 134 8.45 7.87 6.32
CA GLY A 134 8.81 6.45 6.46
C GLY A 134 9.85 5.95 5.46
N LYS A 135 10.68 4.98 5.90
CA LYS A 135 11.76 4.38 5.08
C LYS A 135 11.23 3.75 3.79
N PHE A 136 10.02 3.18 3.81
CA PHE A 136 9.39 2.62 2.61
C PHE A 136 9.09 3.68 1.53
N ASN A 137 8.83 4.93 1.92
CA ASN A 137 8.65 6.01 0.94
C ASN A 137 9.98 6.52 0.38
N VAL A 138 11.08 6.37 1.11
CA VAL A 138 12.43 6.55 0.55
C VAL A 138 12.66 5.52 -0.56
N TYR A 139 12.41 4.23 -0.32
CA TYR A 139 12.49 3.19 -1.36
C TYR A 139 11.60 3.50 -2.57
N ASN A 140 10.34 3.90 -2.36
CA ASN A 140 9.44 4.24 -3.46
C ASN A 140 9.94 5.45 -4.28
N SER A 141 10.57 6.42 -3.61
CA SER A 141 11.13 7.61 -4.26
C SER A 141 12.38 7.27 -5.07
N LEU A 142 13.24 6.37 -4.57
CA LEU A 142 14.38 5.85 -5.32
C LEU A 142 13.93 5.05 -6.56
N ALA A 143 12.88 4.23 -6.42
CA ALA A 143 12.28 3.53 -7.56
C ALA A 143 11.78 4.52 -8.63
N ALA A 144 11.09 5.59 -8.21
CA ALA A 144 10.64 6.65 -9.11
C ALA A 144 11.81 7.42 -9.75
N ALA A 145 12.89 7.66 -9.02
CA ALA A 145 14.12 8.26 -9.55
C ALA A 145 14.72 7.41 -10.67
N CYS A 146 14.82 6.08 -10.48
CA CYS A 146 15.30 5.17 -11.51
C CYS A 146 14.40 5.18 -12.76
N VAL A 147 13.08 5.33 -12.60
CA VAL A 147 12.17 5.51 -13.75
C VAL A 147 12.50 6.81 -14.50
N GLY A 148 12.72 7.93 -13.79
CA GLY A 148 13.13 9.19 -14.40
C GLY A 148 14.43 9.05 -15.20
N LEU A 149 15.45 8.41 -14.61
CA LEU A 149 16.71 8.11 -15.28
C LEU A 149 16.53 7.22 -16.51
N ALA A 150 15.65 6.22 -16.42
CA ALA A 150 15.30 5.37 -17.54
C ALA A 150 14.66 6.13 -18.71
N GLN A 151 14.02 7.26 -18.42
CA GLN A 151 13.46 8.18 -19.41
C GLN A 151 14.41 9.31 -19.83
N GLY A 152 15.66 9.30 -19.35
CA GLY A 152 16.67 10.29 -19.70
C GLY A 152 16.54 11.63 -18.98
N ILE A 153 15.80 11.69 -17.86
CA ILE A 153 15.72 12.87 -17.00
C ILE A 153 16.98 12.92 -16.14
N ASP A 154 17.57 14.11 -15.97
CA ASP A 154 18.78 14.26 -15.17
C ASP A 154 18.52 14.17 -13.66
N LEU A 155 19.57 13.83 -12.90
CA LEU A 155 19.47 13.68 -11.45
C LEU A 155 19.05 14.98 -10.72
N PRO A 156 19.55 16.18 -11.08
CA PRO A 156 19.10 17.42 -10.47
C PRO A 156 17.59 17.67 -10.61
N GLU A 157 17.02 17.45 -11.79
CA GLU A 157 15.59 17.60 -12.05
C GLU A 157 14.78 16.58 -11.25
N ILE A 158 15.19 15.31 -11.27
CA ILE A 158 14.56 14.24 -10.48
C ILE A 158 14.54 14.59 -8.98
N SER A 159 15.68 14.98 -8.43
CA SER A 159 15.82 15.35 -7.01
C SER A 159 14.94 16.56 -6.67
N GLY A 160 14.90 17.56 -7.55
CA GLY A 160 14.06 18.75 -7.41
C GLY A 160 12.56 18.42 -7.40
N VAL A 161 12.10 17.51 -8.26
CA VAL A 161 10.70 17.06 -8.29
C VAL A 161 10.34 16.25 -7.05
N LEU A 162 11.18 15.29 -6.66
CA LEU A 162 10.93 14.43 -5.49
C LEU A 162 10.89 15.23 -4.17
N ARG A 163 11.70 16.28 -4.04
CA ARG A 163 11.67 17.21 -2.89
C ARG A 163 10.32 17.89 -2.71
N ASN A 164 9.64 18.18 -3.82
CA ASN A 164 8.37 18.87 -3.85
C ASN A 164 7.16 17.92 -3.96
N ALA A 165 7.40 16.61 -4.02
CA ALA A 165 6.35 15.62 -4.08
C ALA A 165 5.53 15.63 -2.77
N LYS A 166 4.24 15.96 -2.90
CA LYS A 166 3.29 16.01 -1.80
C LYS A 166 2.78 14.61 -1.46
N GLY A 167 2.12 14.50 -0.30
CA GLY A 167 1.49 13.26 0.17
C GLY A 167 0.59 12.60 -0.87
N ILE A 168 0.61 11.26 -0.89
CA ILE A 168 -0.26 10.46 -1.75
C ILE A 168 -1.58 10.19 -1.00
N PRO A 169 -2.74 10.46 -1.61
CA PRO A 169 -4.05 10.17 -1.03
C PRO A 169 -4.14 8.80 -0.35
N GLY A 170 -4.40 8.79 0.95
CA GLY A 170 -4.56 7.55 1.74
C GLY A 170 -3.29 6.70 1.90
N ARG A 171 -2.09 7.30 1.75
CA ARG A 171 -0.80 6.66 2.00
C ARG A 171 0.01 7.52 2.98
N MET A 172 0.03 7.14 4.25
CA MET A 172 0.53 7.95 5.37
C MET A 172 0.03 9.40 5.29
N GLU A 173 -1.24 9.58 4.91
CA GLU A 173 -1.81 10.91 4.75
C GLU A 173 -2.06 11.50 6.13
N LEU A 174 -1.32 12.56 6.48
CA LEU A 174 -1.61 13.37 7.66
C LEU A 174 -2.87 14.19 7.40
N VAL A 175 -4.00 13.75 7.97
CA VAL A 175 -5.31 14.37 7.76
C VAL A 175 -5.54 15.52 8.75
N ILE A 176 -5.04 15.35 9.98
CA ILE A 176 -5.10 16.35 11.07
C ILE A 176 -3.71 16.44 11.70
N ASP A 177 -3.18 17.65 11.90
CA ASP A 177 -1.84 17.86 12.48
C ASP A 177 -1.87 18.24 13.98
N LYS A 178 -2.86 19.03 14.41
CA LYS A 178 -2.95 19.57 15.77
C LYS A 178 -4.40 19.56 16.29
N PRO A 179 -4.63 19.50 17.62
CA PRO A 179 -3.63 19.32 18.68
C PRO A 179 -3.12 17.88 18.82
N LEU A 180 -3.74 16.94 18.09
CA LEU A 180 -3.31 15.56 17.92
C LEU A 180 -3.06 15.28 16.44
N LYS A 181 -2.32 14.21 16.12
CA LYS A 181 -2.07 13.82 14.73
C LYS A 181 -2.98 12.67 14.32
N VAL A 182 -3.63 12.79 13.17
CA VAL A 182 -4.45 11.71 12.60
C VAL A 182 -3.93 11.35 11.23
N PHE A 183 -3.52 10.10 11.09
CA PHE A 183 -3.05 9.52 9.84
C PHE A 183 -4.08 8.56 9.25
N VAL A 184 -4.18 8.53 7.93
CA VAL A 184 -4.96 7.55 7.18
C VAL A 184 -4.04 6.83 6.19
N ASP A 185 -4.07 5.50 6.21
CA ASP A 185 -3.23 4.66 5.36
C ASP A 185 -3.98 3.43 4.80
N TYR A 186 -3.54 2.94 3.64
CA TYR A 186 -4.09 1.77 2.95
C TYR A 186 -3.47 0.42 3.40
N ALA A 187 -2.58 0.42 4.40
CA ALA A 187 -1.95 -0.78 4.90
C ALA A 187 -2.99 -1.84 5.30
N HIS A 188 -3.01 -2.94 4.56
CA HIS A 188 -3.94 -4.06 4.71
C HIS A 188 -3.21 -5.41 4.73
N THR A 189 -1.88 -5.39 4.81
CA THR A 189 -1.00 -6.55 4.99
C THR A 189 -0.16 -6.35 6.26
N PRO A 190 0.31 -7.43 6.92
CA PRO A 190 1.12 -7.31 8.13
C PRO A 190 2.40 -6.51 7.90
N ASP A 191 3.12 -6.76 6.81
CA ASP A 191 4.35 -6.03 6.46
C ASP A 191 4.12 -4.52 6.30
N ALA A 192 3.06 -4.12 5.58
CA ALA A 192 2.73 -2.70 5.43
C ALA A 192 2.33 -2.08 6.77
N LEU A 193 1.51 -2.77 7.57
CA LEU A 193 1.06 -2.32 8.88
C LEU A 193 2.23 -2.10 9.84
N GLN A 194 3.17 -3.04 9.87
CA GLN A 194 4.36 -2.96 10.71
C GLN A 194 5.22 -1.74 10.32
N LYS A 195 5.52 -1.56 9.04
CA LYS A 195 6.33 -0.43 8.55
C LYS A 195 5.73 0.94 8.91
N ILE A 196 4.41 1.08 8.82
CA ILE A 196 3.75 2.34 9.20
C ILE A 196 3.78 2.55 10.71
N TYR A 197 3.60 1.51 11.54
CA TYR A 197 3.64 1.64 12.99
C TYR A 197 5.05 1.88 13.51
N GLU A 198 6.07 1.24 12.93
CA GLU A 198 7.48 1.54 13.22
C GLU A 198 7.83 3.00 12.90
N THR A 199 7.29 3.53 11.79
CA THR A 199 7.49 4.93 11.40
C THR A 199 6.83 5.91 12.39
N LEU A 200 5.67 5.56 12.96
CA LEU A 200 4.93 6.41 13.88
C LEU A 200 5.35 6.25 15.35
N GLY A 201 5.99 5.13 15.70
CA GLY A 201 6.41 4.82 17.06
C GLY A 201 5.35 4.08 17.88
N LYS A 202 5.59 3.97 19.19
CA LYS A 202 4.69 3.28 20.15
C LYS A 202 3.68 4.23 20.80
N GLY A 203 2.65 3.65 21.41
CA GLY A 203 1.59 4.40 22.10
C GLY A 203 0.49 4.91 21.17
N LEU A 204 0.32 4.27 20.01
CA LEU A 204 -0.66 4.67 18.99
C LEU A 204 -2.10 4.36 19.43
N ILE A 205 -3.06 5.10 18.90
CA ILE A 205 -4.48 4.75 18.92
C ILE A 205 -4.83 4.31 17.49
N CYS A 206 -5.16 3.03 17.28
CA CYS A 206 -5.45 2.53 15.95
C CYS A 206 -6.92 2.18 15.71
N VAL A 207 -7.40 2.45 14.50
CA VAL A 207 -8.65 1.91 13.96
C VAL A 207 -8.28 0.86 12.92
N LEU A 208 -8.57 -0.40 13.23
CA LEU A 208 -8.08 -1.56 12.48
C LEU A 208 -9.24 -2.45 12.05
N GLY A 209 -9.21 -2.87 10.79
CA GLY A 209 -10.11 -3.88 10.24
C GLY A 209 -9.35 -4.84 9.34
N SER A 210 -10.09 -5.73 8.67
CA SER A 210 -9.55 -6.53 7.56
C SER A 210 -10.65 -6.81 6.56
N CYS A 211 -10.29 -6.89 5.28
CA CYS A 211 -11.17 -7.44 4.25
C CYS A 211 -11.57 -8.91 4.54
N GLY A 212 -12.84 -9.22 4.22
CA GLY A 212 -13.38 -10.57 4.05
C GLY A 212 -13.47 -10.98 2.58
N GLY A 213 -14.42 -11.86 2.24
CA GLY A 213 -14.73 -12.18 0.83
C GLY A 213 -13.68 -13.02 0.11
N GLY A 214 -13.09 -14.01 0.79
CA GLY A 214 -12.07 -14.89 0.21
C GLY A 214 -10.69 -14.27 0.12
N ARG A 215 -10.44 -13.20 0.89
CA ARG A 215 -9.09 -12.68 1.15
C ARG A 215 -8.38 -13.56 2.18
N ASP A 216 -7.07 -13.60 2.05
CA ASP A 216 -6.17 -14.31 2.95
C ASP A 216 -6.54 -14.09 4.42
N LYS A 217 -6.77 -15.17 5.16
CA LYS A 217 -7.13 -15.13 6.59
C LYS A 217 -5.92 -15.16 7.49
N TRP A 218 -4.82 -15.79 7.05
CA TRP A 218 -3.58 -15.94 7.83
C TRP A 218 -3.03 -14.60 8.35
N LYS A 219 -3.26 -13.50 7.62
CA LYS A 219 -2.77 -12.17 7.98
C LYS A 219 -3.49 -11.53 9.16
N ARG A 220 -4.73 -11.94 9.45
CA ARG A 220 -5.59 -11.32 10.48
C ARG A 220 -4.95 -11.39 11.86
N PRO A 221 -4.55 -12.57 12.38
CA PRO A 221 -3.85 -12.64 13.67
C PRO A 221 -2.51 -11.90 13.66
N GLU A 222 -1.76 -11.91 12.56
CA GLU A 222 -0.50 -11.17 12.46
C GLU A 222 -0.72 -9.65 12.58
N MET A 223 -1.76 -9.12 11.94
CA MET A 223 -2.15 -7.70 12.08
C MET A 223 -2.55 -7.35 13.51
N GLY A 224 -3.27 -8.25 14.20
CA GLY A 224 -3.62 -8.08 15.60
C GLY A 224 -2.38 -8.03 16.50
N LYS A 225 -1.44 -8.95 16.30
CA LYS A 225 -0.16 -8.96 17.02
C LYS A 225 0.60 -7.64 16.86
N ILE A 226 0.78 -7.18 15.62
CA ILE A 226 1.44 -5.90 15.33
C ILE A 226 0.72 -4.75 16.04
N ALA A 227 -0.61 -4.70 16.00
CA ALA A 227 -1.34 -3.66 16.71
C ALA A 227 -1.11 -3.69 18.21
N ALA A 228 -1.06 -4.87 18.82
CA ALA A 228 -0.79 -5.03 20.24
C ALA A 228 0.62 -4.62 20.68
N GLU A 229 1.62 -4.67 19.79
CA GLU A 229 2.99 -4.26 20.08
C GLU A 229 3.20 -2.73 20.09
N PHE A 230 2.41 -2.00 19.29
CA PHE A 230 2.60 -0.56 19.04
C PHE A 230 1.51 0.32 19.62
N CYS A 231 0.30 -0.20 19.81
CA CYS A 231 -0.86 0.62 20.18
C CYS A 231 -1.15 0.55 21.68
N LYS A 232 -1.63 1.65 22.24
CA LYS A 232 -2.24 1.71 23.58
C LYS A 232 -3.76 1.53 23.54
N ASN A 233 -4.39 1.86 22.41
CA ASN A 233 -5.81 1.61 22.16
C ASN A 233 -5.99 1.01 20.76
N ILE A 234 -6.73 -0.08 20.66
CA ILE A 234 -7.00 -0.80 19.42
C ILE A 234 -8.52 -0.86 19.23
N ILE A 235 -9.01 -0.13 18.22
CA ILE A 235 -10.43 -0.11 17.87
C ILE A 235 -10.62 -1.00 16.65
N LEU A 236 -11.11 -2.21 16.88
CA LEU A 236 -11.45 -3.18 15.85
C LEU A 236 -12.79 -2.82 15.21
N THR A 237 -12.83 -2.76 13.89
CA THR A 237 -14.00 -2.29 13.14
C THR A 237 -14.15 -2.95 11.77
N ASN A 238 -15.31 -2.76 11.14
CA ASN A 238 -15.54 -3.26 9.80
C ASN A 238 -14.67 -2.53 8.76
N GLU A 239 -14.39 -3.22 7.67
CA GLU A 239 -13.74 -2.70 6.48
C GLU A 239 -14.57 -3.14 5.26
N ASP A 240 -14.04 -4.00 4.38
CA ASP A 240 -14.83 -4.68 3.37
C ASP A 240 -15.13 -6.12 3.80
N SER A 241 -16.24 -6.35 4.50
CA SER A 241 -16.62 -7.70 4.92
C SER A 241 -16.98 -8.61 3.75
N TYR A 242 -17.48 -8.04 2.64
CA TYR A 242 -18.18 -8.79 1.60
C TYR A 242 -19.23 -9.72 2.25
N ASP A 243 -19.30 -10.97 1.81
CA ASP A 243 -20.24 -11.99 2.31
C ASP A 243 -19.72 -12.73 3.57
N GLU A 244 -18.53 -12.39 4.07
CA GLU A 244 -18.03 -12.96 5.32
C GLU A 244 -18.60 -12.22 6.53
N ASN A 245 -18.92 -12.95 7.60
CA ASN A 245 -19.41 -12.34 8.84
C ASN A 245 -18.31 -11.44 9.43
N PRO A 246 -18.55 -10.13 9.61
CA PRO A 246 -17.53 -9.22 10.11
C PRO A 246 -17.10 -9.53 11.54
N PHE A 247 -17.97 -10.08 12.38
CA PHE A 247 -17.58 -10.51 13.73
C PHE A 247 -16.54 -11.64 13.70
N SER A 248 -16.64 -12.56 12.73
CA SER A 248 -15.65 -13.62 12.53
C SER A 248 -14.30 -13.04 12.08
N ILE A 249 -14.32 -12.01 11.23
CA ILE A 249 -13.10 -11.31 10.81
C ILE A 249 -12.42 -10.65 12.02
N LEU A 250 -13.18 -9.93 12.86
CA LEU A 250 -12.62 -9.30 14.06
C LEU A 250 -12.08 -10.35 15.04
N ALA A 251 -12.80 -11.44 15.26
CA ALA A 251 -12.34 -12.53 16.11
C ALA A 251 -11.04 -13.17 15.60
N ASP A 252 -10.84 -13.24 14.28
CA ASP A 252 -9.57 -13.71 13.70
C ASP A 252 -8.41 -12.75 13.97
N ILE A 253 -8.65 -11.44 13.98
CA ILE A 253 -7.64 -10.43 14.35
C ILE A 253 -7.31 -10.57 15.84
N GLU A 254 -8.31 -10.76 16.70
CA GLU A 254 -8.14 -10.91 18.16
C GLU A 254 -7.24 -12.08 18.55
N LYS A 255 -7.19 -13.14 17.73
CA LYS A 255 -6.25 -14.27 17.94
C LYS A 255 -4.79 -13.84 17.98
N GLY A 256 -4.44 -12.69 17.39
CA GLY A 256 -3.09 -12.11 17.45
C GLY A 256 -2.69 -11.60 18.84
N PHE A 257 -3.67 -11.22 19.66
CA PHE A 257 -3.43 -10.58 20.96
C PHE A 257 -3.00 -11.57 22.04
N SER A 258 -3.37 -12.85 21.90
CA SER A 258 -3.02 -13.91 22.87
C SER A 258 -1.52 -14.17 22.99
N GLN A 259 -0.72 -13.68 22.04
CA GLN A 259 0.74 -13.83 22.04
C GLN A 259 1.44 -12.77 22.92
N ILE A 260 0.72 -11.76 23.44
CA ILE A 260 1.31 -10.68 24.22
C ILE A 260 1.20 -10.96 25.72
N LEU A 261 2.34 -11.17 26.35
CA LEU A 261 2.45 -11.26 27.81
C LEU A 261 2.31 -9.85 28.41
N ASN A 262 1.37 -9.67 29.34
CA ASN A 262 1.06 -8.39 30.01
C ASN A 262 0.62 -7.27 29.03
N PRO A 263 -0.61 -7.34 28.50
CA PRO A 263 -1.12 -6.36 27.55
C PRO A 263 -1.16 -4.96 28.18
N LYS A 264 -0.50 -3.99 27.53
CA LYS A 264 -0.54 -2.57 27.89
C LYS A 264 -1.46 -1.76 26.96
N PHE A 265 -2.47 -2.43 26.42
CA PHE A 265 -3.39 -1.88 25.44
C PHE A 265 -4.84 -2.21 25.81
N GLU A 266 -5.76 -1.36 25.38
CA GLU A 266 -7.20 -1.59 25.48
C GLU A 266 -7.76 -1.95 24.10
N ILE A 267 -8.67 -2.93 24.05
CA ILE A 267 -9.36 -3.32 22.82
C ILE A 267 -10.82 -2.86 22.89
N LEU A 268 -11.29 -2.21 21.84
CA LEU A 268 -12.70 -1.89 21.62
C LEU A 268 -13.16 -2.51 20.30
N LYS A 269 -14.35 -3.12 20.30
CA LYS A 269 -14.98 -3.64 19.07
C LYS A 269 -16.18 -2.76 18.72
N ILE A 270 -16.04 -1.98 17.66
CA ILE A 270 -17.09 -1.08 17.17
C ILE A 270 -17.26 -1.36 15.69
N LEU A 271 -18.33 -2.06 15.34
CA LEU A 271 -18.52 -2.56 13.98
C LEU A 271 -18.73 -1.41 12.98
N ASP A 272 -19.45 -0.37 13.36
CA ASP A 272 -19.60 0.83 12.54
C ASP A 272 -18.27 1.58 12.48
N ARG A 273 -17.72 1.71 11.27
CA ARG A 273 -16.39 2.30 11.05
C ARG A 273 -16.36 3.79 11.40
N ARG A 274 -17.47 4.50 11.28
CA ARG A 274 -17.55 5.94 11.62
C ARG A 274 -17.54 6.10 13.13
N GLU A 275 -18.31 5.29 13.83
CA GLU A 275 -18.31 5.25 15.30
C GLU A 275 -16.93 4.83 15.85
N ALA A 276 -16.26 3.89 15.19
CA ALA A 276 -14.90 3.49 15.55
C ALA A 276 -13.90 4.65 15.40
N ILE A 277 -13.95 5.39 14.29
CA ILE A 277 -13.14 6.60 14.07
C ILE A 277 -13.48 7.67 15.11
N ASN A 278 -14.76 7.94 15.34
CA ASN A 278 -15.21 8.90 16.35
C ASN A 278 -14.68 8.53 17.75
N LYS A 279 -14.75 7.25 18.12
CA LYS A 279 -14.25 6.76 19.40
C LYS A 279 -12.74 6.94 19.51
N ALA A 280 -11.98 6.60 18.47
CA ALA A 280 -10.54 6.79 18.45
C ALA A 280 -10.14 8.26 18.64
N LEU A 281 -10.83 9.18 17.95
CA LEU A 281 -10.62 10.63 18.12
C LEU A 281 -10.99 11.11 19.52
N SER A 282 -12.09 10.62 20.09
CA SER A 282 -12.55 11.01 21.43
C SER A 282 -11.64 10.50 22.56
N LEU A 283 -10.92 9.39 22.34
CA LEU A 283 -9.93 8.87 23.28
C LEU A 283 -8.60 9.63 23.23
N ALA A 284 -8.30 10.27 22.10
CA ALA A 284 -7.02 10.92 21.85
C ALA A 284 -6.87 12.21 22.65
N LYS A 285 -5.69 12.38 23.25
CA LYS A 285 -5.28 13.61 23.94
C LYS A 285 -4.33 14.41 23.05
N SER A 286 -4.07 15.67 23.44
CA SER A 286 -3.06 16.49 22.76
C SER A 286 -1.72 15.75 22.70
N GLY A 287 -1.09 15.74 21.53
CA GLY A 287 0.16 15.02 21.27
C GLY A 287 0.01 13.54 20.93
N ASP A 288 -1.18 12.94 21.07
CA ASP A 288 -1.42 11.55 20.65
C ASP A 288 -1.42 11.42 19.12
N ILE A 289 -1.14 10.19 18.67
CA ILE A 289 -1.20 9.80 17.27
C ILE A 289 -2.33 8.78 17.09
N VAL A 290 -3.29 9.14 16.24
CA VAL A 290 -4.35 8.26 15.76
C VAL A 290 -4.00 7.78 14.35
N ILE A 291 -4.10 6.47 14.10
CA ILE A 291 -3.85 5.88 12.77
C ILE A 291 -5.04 5.02 12.35
N ILE A 292 -5.53 5.24 11.14
CA ILE A 292 -6.66 4.52 10.56
C ILE A 292 -6.16 3.76 9.33
N THR A 293 -6.27 2.43 9.35
CA THR A 293 -5.67 1.55 8.33
C THR A 293 -6.71 0.73 7.57
N GLY A 294 -6.28 0.11 6.47
CA GLY A 294 -7.10 -0.74 5.61
C GLY A 294 -7.59 -0.03 4.35
N LYS A 295 -8.39 1.04 4.49
CA LYS A 295 -9.09 1.64 3.33
C LYS A 295 -8.36 2.78 2.65
N GLY A 296 -7.48 3.52 3.35
CA GLY A 296 -6.76 4.64 2.75
C GLY A 296 -7.68 5.66 2.07
N CYS A 297 -7.59 5.77 0.75
CA CYS A 297 -8.41 6.66 -0.09
C CYS A 297 -9.53 5.94 -0.84
N GLU A 298 -9.85 4.69 -0.48
CA GLU A 298 -10.90 3.94 -1.16
C GLU A 298 -12.28 4.58 -0.99
N PRO A 299 -13.03 4.76 -2.09
CA PRO A 299 -14.28 5.51 -2.10
C PRO A 299 -15.51 4.72 -1.62
N TRP A 300 -15.35 3.44 -1.27
CA TRP A 300 -16.45 2.56 -0.89
C TRP A 300 -16.05 1.57 0.18
N MET A 301 -16.98 1.24 1.07
CA MET A 301 -16.97 -0.03 1.81
C MET A 301 -17.86 -1.05 1.10
N VAL A 302 -17.40 -2.27 0.94
CA VAL A 302 -18.16 -3.36 0.30
C VAL A 302 -18.62 -4.38 1.34
N VAL A 303 -19.93 -4.51 1.49
CA VAL A 303 -20.58 -5.43 2.45
C VAL A 303 -21.34 -6.53 1.70
N ALA A 304 -22.05 -7.38 2.46
CA ALA A 304 -22.75 -8.56 1.96
C ALA A 304 -23.65 -8.27 0.74
N GLY A 305 -23.71 -9.23 -0.19
CA GLY A 305 -24.40 -9.07 -1.47
C GLY A 305 -23.73 -8.09 -2.43
N GLY A 306 -22.47 -7.72 -2.17
CA GLY A 306 -21.71 -6.76 -2.97
C GLY A 306 -22.21 -5.31 -2.88
N LYS A 307 -23.03 -4.99 -1.87
CA LYS A 307 -23.53 -3.63 -1.61
C LYS A 307 -22.36 -2.70 -1.33
N LYS A 308 -22.34 -1.56 -2.03
CA LYS A 308 -21.33 -0.51 -1.85
C LYS A 308 -21.91 0.62 -1.02
N ILE A 309 -21.22 0.97 0.05
CA ILE A 309 -21.50 2.12 0.90
C ILE A 309 -20.47 3.19 0.54
N ALA A 310 -20.90 4.41 0.21
CA ALA A 310 -19.99 5.53 -0.05
C ALA A 310 -19.13 5.78 1.19
N TRP A 311 -17.81 5.82 1.02
CA TRP A 311 -16.88 5.88 2.13
C TRP A 311 -15.61 6.64 1.75
N ASP A 312 -15.02 7.34 2.72
CA ASP A 312 -13.66 7.89 2.63
C ASP A 312 -13.19 8.17 4.06
N ASP A 313 -12.24 7.37 4.57
CA ASP A 313 -11.74 7.51 5.95
C ASP A 313 -11.30 8.94 6.24
N ARG A 314 -10.68 9.62 5.28
CA ARG A 314 -10.12 10.96 5.46
C ARG A 314 -11.22 12.00 5.56
N LYS A 315 -12.31 11.81 4.81
CA LYS A 315 -13.48 12.67 4.92
C LYS A 315 -14.14 12.47 6.28
N ILE A 316 -14.35 11.21 6.69
CA ILE A 316 -14.96 10.88 7.97
C ILE A 316 -14.13 11.41 9.14
N VAL A 317 -12.80 11.28 9.10
CA VAL A 317 -11.90 11.87 10.09
C VAL A 317 -12.13 13.38 10.23
N ARG A 318 -12.14 14.12 9.12
CA ARG A 318 -12.33 15.58 9.16
C ARG A 318 -13.70 15.95 9.75
N GLU A 319 -14.75 15.23 9.37
CA GLU A 319 -16.11 15.46 9.86
C GLU A 319 -16.23 15.17 11.36
N GLU A 320 -15.75 14.01 11.83
CA GLU A 320 -15.82 13.64 13.24
C GLU A 320 -14.89 14.50 14.11
N TYR A 321 -13.70 14.83 13.60
CA TYR A 321 -12.78 15.73 14.29
C TYR A 321 -13.42 17.12 14.51
N ASN A 322 -14.05 17.69 13.48
CA ASN A 322 -14.70 19.01 13.60
C ASN A 322 -15.86 19.01 14.61
N LYS A 323 -16.58 17.90 14.78
CA LYS A 323 -17.63 17.79 15.81
C LYS A 323 -17.07 17.82 17.23
N ILE A 324 -15.88 17.25 17.43
CA ILE A 324 -15.24 17.12 18.75
C ILE A 324 -14.43 18.39 19.08
N TYR A 325 -13.65 18.90 18.14
CA TYR A 325 -12.64 19.95 18.36
C TYR A 325 -12.92 21.27 17.63
N GLY A 326 -13.91 21.31 16.73
CA GLY A 326 -14.20 22.51 15.92
C GLY A 326 -15.02 23.59 16.64
N LYS A 327 -15.05 23.58 17.98
CA LYS A 327 -15.74 24.59 18.80
C LYS A 327 -14.77 25.62 19.33
#